data_AF-A0A2G9YSB9-F1
#
_entry.id   AF-A0A2G9YSB9-F1
#
_cell.length_a   1.000
_cell.length_b   1.000
_cell.length_c   1.000
_cell.angle_alpha   90.00
_cell.angle_beta   90.00
_cell.angle_gamma   90.00
#
_symmetry.space_group_name_H-M   'P 1'
#
loop_
_entity.id
_entity.type
_entity.pdbx_description
1 polymer ?
#
loop_
_entity_poly.entity_id
_entity_poly.type
_entity_poly.pdbx_seq_one_letter_code
_entity_poly.pdbx_strand_id
1 'polypeptide(L)'
;MKRFFIISLIIVFGVGGFLWQGVYLAKDPTLTKEQLFLIEKGENLFLIAENLEKEGLIKSKCFFELHIFLKGTQANLQAGKYLLSPAMDVTEIAQKIISGDIAKIIVTIPEGFTVEQIEERLGLKLPGENLEGFLFPDTYQFPLGVSGK
;
A
#
# COMPACT_ATOMS: atom_id res chain seq x y z
N MET A 1 10.62 16.02 -45.88
CA MET A 1 9.46 16.15 -44.96
C MET A 1 8.92 14.79 -44.48
N LYS A 2 8.49 13.87 -45.37
CA LYS A 2 7.95 12.54 -44.96
C LYS A 2 8.89 11.72 -44.07
N ARG A 3 10.21 11.72 -44.34
CA ARG A 3 11.22 10.99 -43.53
C ARG A 3 11.34 11.53 -42.10
N PHE A 4 11.32 12.85 -41.91
CA PHE A 4 11.37 13.46 -40.57
C PHE A 4 10.09 13.17 -39.76
N PHE A 5 8.93 13.17 -40.42
CA PHE A 5 7.66 12.82 -39.78
C PHE A 5 7.65 11.36 -39.31
N ILE A 6 8.14 10.42 -40.12
CA ILE A 6 8.24 8.99 -39.75
C ILE A 6 9.19 8.79 -38.56
N ILE A 7 10.35 9.46 -38.57
CA ILE A 7 11.31 9.37 -37.45
C ILE A 7 10.69 9.92 -36.15
N SER A 8 9.99 11.05 -36.21
CA SER A 8 9.29 11.62 -35.06
C SER A 8 8.23 10.66 -34.50
N LEU A 9 7.47 9.99 -35.37
CA LEU A 9 6.43 9.05 -34.95
C LEU A 9 7.05 7.83 -34.23
N ILE A 10 8.14 7.28 -34.77
CA ILE A 10 8.85 6.15 -34.14
C ILE A 10 9.39 6.53 -32.77
N ILE A 11 9.93 7.74 -32.61
CA ILE A 11 10.42 8.22 -31.31
C ILE A 11 9.26 8.31 -30.31
N VAL A 12 8.11 8.88 -30.69
CA VAL A 12 6.95 8.99 -29.81
C VAL A 12 6.44 7.61 -29.40
N PHE A 13 6.33 6.65 -30.33
CA PHE A 13 5.92 5.28 -30.00
C PHE A 13 6.97 4.54 -29.15
N GLY A 14 8.26 4.76 -29.40
CA GLY A 14 9.34 4.17 -28.59
C GLY A 14 9.34 4.69 -27.16
N VAL A 15 9.22 6.01 -26.97
CA VAL A 15 9.10 6.64 -25.66
C VAL A 15 7.81 6.20 -24.97
N GLY A 16 6.68 6.20 -25.70
CA GLY A 16 5.39 5.75 -25.17
C GLY A 16 5.43 4.29 -24.72
N GLY A 17 6.01 3.40 -25.51
CA GLY A 17 6.18 1.99 -25.17
C GLY A 17 7.09 1.78 -23.96
N PHE A 18 8.18 2.55 -23.85
CA PHE A 18 9.08 2.50 -22.70
C PHE A 18 8.40 2.96 -21.41
N LEU A 19 7.65 4.07 -21.45
CA LEU A 19 6.88 4.56 -20.31
C LEU A 19 5.78 3.57 -19.91
N TRP A 20 5.07 3.02 -20.89
CA TRP A 20 4.01 2.04 -20.66
C TRP A 20 4.56 0.78 -19.98
N GLN A 21 5.69 0.26 -20.46
CA GLN A 21 6.36 -0.89 -19.84
C GLN A 21 6.81 -0.58 -18.41
N GLY A 22 7.34 0.61 -18.15
CA GLY A 22 7.81 0.99 -16.81
C GLY A 22 6.70 1.08 -15.76
N VAL A 23 5.50 1.48 -16.17
CA VAL A 23 4.35 1.69 -15.27
C VAL A 23 3.51 0.41 -15.11
N TYR A 24 3.23 -0.31 -16.19
CA TYR A 24 2.26 -1.41 -16.19
C TYR A 24 2.89 -2.80 -16.11
N LEU A 25 4.22 -2.91 -16.22
CA LEU A 25 4.89 -4.19 -16.03
C LEU A 25 5.50 -4.26 -14.64
N ALA A 26 4.96 -5.15 -13.81
CA ALA A 26 5.46 -5.46 -12.48
C ALA A 26 6.98 -5.74 -12.47
N LYS A 27 7.62 -5.47 -11.33
CA LYS A 27 9.06 -5.69 -11.15
C LYS A 27 9.41 -7.16 -11.35
N ASP A 28 8.72 -8.03 -10.62
CA ASP A 28 8.90 -9.47 -10.70
C ASP A 28 7.55 -10.16 -10.51
N PRO A 29 6.90 -10.59 -11.60
CA PRO A 29 5.61 -11.26 -11.55
C PRO A 29 5.62 -12.59 -10.79
N THR A 30 6.79 -13.19 -10.57
CA THR A 30 6.92 -14.48 -9.87
C THR A 30 6.99 -14.33 -8.35
N LEU A 31 7.39 -13.15 -7.87
CA LEU A 31 7.52 -12.84 -6.45
C LEU A 31 6.23 -12.26 -5.88
N THR A 32 5.20 -13.11 -5.76
CA THR A 32 3.89 -12.75 -5.21
C THR A 32 3.86 -12.58 -3.70
N LYS A 33 4.98 -12.84 -3.02
CA LYS A 33 5.08 -12.69 -1.57
C LYS A 33 4.90 -11.21 -1.20
N GLU A 34 3.88 -10.94 -0.39
CA GLU A 34 3.66 -9.62 0.17
C GLU A 34 4.70 -9.32 1.27
N GLN A 35 5.19 -8.09 1.26
CA GLN A 35 6.04 -7.52 2.30
C GLN A 35 5.39 -6.25 2.84
N LEU A 36 5.72 -5.94 4.09
CA LEU A 36 5.16 -4.80 4.78
C LEU A 36 5.97 -3.54 4.46
N PHE A 37 5.30 -2.54 3.88
CA PHE A 37 5.88 -1.25 3.54
C PHE A 37 5.29 -0.16 4.43
N LEU A 38 6.12 0.66 5.07
CA LEU A 38 5.67 1.76 5.92
C LEU A 38 5.81 3.09 5.18
N ILE A 39 4.74 3.88 5.18
CA ILE A 39 4.76 5.30 4.81
C ILE A 39 4.52 6.10 6.08
N GLU A 40 5.52 6.87 6.52
CA GLU A 40 5.37 7.74 7.68
C GLU A 40 4.50 8.96 7.38
N LYS A 41 3.92 9.52 8.44
CA LYS A 41 3.07 10.72 8.32
C LYS A 41 3.91 11.92 7.87
N GLY A 42 3.56 12.47 6.72
CA GLY A 42 4.23 13.66 6.16
C GLY A 42 5.39 13.33 5.22
N GLU A 43 5.63 12.04 4.91
CA GLU A 43 6.53 11.69 3.81
C GLU A 43 6.03 12.27 2.48
N ASN A 44 6.97 12.73 1.67
CA ASN A 44 6.66 13.25 0.34
C ASN A 44 6.78 12.17 -0.74
N LEU A 45 6.21 12.44 -1.92
CA LEU A 45 6.22 11.51 -3.06
C LEU A 45 7.63 10.98 -3.41
N PHE A 46 8.65 11.84 -3.39
CA PHE A 46 10.01 11.44 -3.80
C PHE A 46 10.63 10.44 -2.82
N LEU A 47 10.43 10.65 -1.52
CA LEU A 47 10.91 9.74 -0.49
C LEU A 47 10.18 8.40 -0.55
N ILE A 48 8.86 8.42 -0.73
CA ILE A 48 8.05 7.20 -0.90
C ILE A 48 8.53 6.41 -2.12
N ALA A 49 8.72 7.07 -3.26
CA ALA A 49 9.18 6.44 -4.49
C ALA A 49 10.59 5.86 -4.35
N GLU A 50 11.50 6.57 -3.69
CA GLU A 50 12.84 6.08 -3.39
C GLU A 50 12.83 4.85 -2.48
N ASN A 51 12.00 4.84 -1.44
CA ASN A 51 11.88 3.72 -0.52
C ASN A 51 11.27 2.49 -1.21
N LEU A 52 10.23 2.67 -2.03
CA LEU A 52 9.64 1.59 -2.84
C LEU A 52 10.66 0.94 -3.78
N GLU A 53 11.55 1.73 -4.40
CA GLU A 53 12.62 1.24 -5.27
C GLU A 53 13.68 0.48 -4.45
N LYS A 54 14.11 1.03 -3.31
CA LYS A 54 15.10 0.42 -2.41
C LYS A 54 14.63 -0.92 -1.83
N GLU A 55 13.38 -1.01 -1.38
CA GLU A 55 12.77 -2.26 -0.92
C GLU A 55 12.40 -3.21 -2.06
N GLY A 56 12.62 -2.75 -3.29
CA GLY A 56 12.48 -3.55 -4.47
C GLY A 56 11.05 -3.90 -4.82
N LEU A 57 10.09 -3.06 -4.43
CA LEU A 57 8.68 -3.18 -4.79
C LEU A 57 8.40 -2.67 -6.20
N ILE A 58 9.18 -1.67 -6.66
CA ILE A 58 9.08 -1.12 -8.02
C ILE A 58 10.41 -1.22 -8.77
N LYS A 59 10.35 -1.12 -10.10
CA LYS A 59 11.54 -1.10 -10.98
C LYS A 59 12.30 0.20 -10.91
N SER A 60 11.56 1.32 -10.90
CA SER A 60 12.15 2.64 -10.85
C SER A 60 11.24 3.65 -10.18
N LYS A 61 11.81 4.47 -9.30
CA LYS A 61 11.10 5.60 -8.67
C LYS A 61 10.55 6.60 -9.68
N CYS A 62 11.25 6.81 -10.81
CA CYS A 62 10.86 7.77 -11.85
C CYS A 62 9.48 7.41 -12.46
N PHE A 63 9.21 6.12 -12.67
CA PHE A 63 7.90 5.70 -13.20
C PHE A 63 6.77 5.92 -12.18
N PHE A 64 7.04 5.67 -10.90
CA PHE A 64 6.07 5.92 -9.82
C PHE A 64 5.79 7.43 -9.67
N GLU A 65 6.84 8.24 -9.59
CA GLU A 65 6.73 9.70 -9.55
C GLU A 65 5.92 10.22 -10.75
N LEU A 66 6.33 9.85 -11.97
CA LEU A 66 5.65 10.28 -13.19
C LEU A 66 4.18 9.87 -13.21
N HIS A 67 3.86 8.63 -12.79
CA HIS A 67 2.48 8.16 -12.72
C HIS A 67 1.63 9.04 -11.80
N ILE A 68 2.10 9.30 -10.58
CA ILE A 68 1.39 10.16 -9.61
C ILE A 68 1.31 11.60 -10.14
N PHE A 69 2.37 12.13 -10.75
CA PHE A 69 2.39 13.48 -11.33
C PHE A 69 1.38 13.65 -12.45
N LEU A 70 1.30 12.70 -13.38
CA LEU A 70 0.35 12.74 -14.49
C LEU A 70 -1.10 12.59 -14.02
N LYS A 71 -1.33 11.86 -12.91
CA LYS A 71 -2.66 11.71 -12.30
C LYS A 71 -3.06 12.87 -11.40
N GLY A 72 -2.11 13.68 -10.94
CA GLY A 72 -2.38 14.80 -10.03
C GLY A 72 -2.82 14.36 -8.63
N THR A 73 -2.40 13.17 -8.18
CA THR A 73 -2.84 12.53 -6.93
C THR A 73 -1.80 12.59 -5.80
N GLN A 74 -0.83 13.50 -5.88
CA GLN A 74 0.25 13.66 -4.90
C GLN A 74 -0.29 13.89 -3.48
N ALA A 75 -1.33 14.73 -3.36
CA ALA A 75 -1.95 15.07 -2.08
C ALA A 75 -2.80 13.94 -1.48
N ASN A 76 -3.05 12.86 -2.24
CA ASN A 76 -3.90 11.76 -1.83
C ASN A 76 -3.11 10.57 -1.26
N LEU A 77 -1.77 10.61 -1.30
CA LEU A 77 -0.94 9.55 -0.73
C LEU A 77 -1.16 9.46 0.78
N GLN A 78 -1.69 8.32 1.25
CA GLN A 78 -2.00 8.13 2.66
C GLN A 78 -0.82 7.49 3.41
N ALA A 79 -0.55 7.99 4.61
CA ALA A 79 0.39 7.36 5.53
C ALA A 79 -0.21 6.06 6.08
N GLY A 80 0.64 5.05 6.33
CA GLY A 80 0.19 3.76 6.81
C GLY A 80 1.16 2.62 6.51
N LYS A 81 0.81 1.43 6.99
CA LYS A 81 1.52 0.20 6.67
C LYS A 81 0.75 -0.52 5.58
N TYR A 82 1.40 -0.87 4.48
CA TYR A 82 0.80 -1.52 3.33
C TYR A 82 1.39 -2.90 3.12
N LEU A 83 0.58 -3.84 2.64
CA LEU A 83 1.06 -5.12 2.12
C LEU A 83 1.22 -4.98 0.61
N LEU A 84 2.47 -4.95 0.16
CA LEU A 84 2.85 -4.75 -1.23
C LEU A 84 3.73 -5.91 -1.71
N SER A 85 3.68 -6.21 -3.00
CA SER A 85 4.48 -7.26 -3.62
C SER A 85 5.19 -6.74 -4.87
N PRO A 86 6.40 -7.22 -5.19
CA PRO A 86 7.07 -6.92 -6.48
C PRO A 86 6.30 -7.40 -7.71
N ALA A 87 5.31 -8.28 -7.54
CA ALA A 87 4.41 -8.72 -8.60
C ALA A 87 3.31 -7.69 -8.92
N MET A 88 3.15 -6.66 -8.08
CA MET A 88 2.25 -5.54 -8.35
C MET A 88 2.91 -4.54 -9.30
N ASP A 89 2.12 -3.93 -10.18
CA ASP A 89 2.58 -2.83 -11.01
C ASP A 89 2.50 -1.47 -10.28
N VAL A 90 3.04 -0.42 -10.91
CA VAL A 90 3.09 0.93 -10.32
C VAL A 90 1.70 1.48 -10.06
N THR A 91 0.74 1.17 -10.93
CA THR A 91 -0.65 1.64 -10.82
C THR A 91 -1.35 0.97 -9.64
N GLU A 92 -1.15 -0.34 -9.46
CA GLU A 92 -1.73 -1.10 -8.35
C GLU A 92 -1.18 -0.62 -7.00
N ILE A 93 0.14 -0.44 -6.90
CA ILE A 93 0.80 0.08 -5.69
C ILE A 93 0.30 1.51 -5.40
N ALA A 94 0.30 2.38 -6.41
CA ALA A 94 -0.21 3.74 -6.26
C ALA A 94 -1.67 3.75 -5.79
N GLN A 95 -2.52 2.91 -6.38
CA GLN A 95 -3.94 2.85 -6.03
C GLN A 95 -4.14 2.40 -4.58
N LYS A 96 -3.41 1.37 -4.11
CA LYS A 96 -3.45 0.93 -2.71
C LYS A 96 -3.07 2.05 -1.74
N ILE A 97 -2.02 2.80 -2.06
CA ILE A 97 -1.55 3.92 -1.23
C ILE A 97 -2.55 5.09 -1.25
N ILE A 98 -3.14 5.40 -2.40
CA ILE A 98 -4.14 6.47 -2.57
C ILE A 98 -5.45 6.12 -1.86
N SER A 99 -5.90 4.87 -1.94
CA SER A 99 -7.13 4.42 -1.28
C SER A 99 -6.95 4.22 0.23
N GLY A 100 -5.72 4.22 0.73
CA GLY A 100 -5.43 3.92 2.13
C GLY A 100 -5.76 2.47 2.50
N ASP A 101 -5.57 1.53 1.57
CA ASP A 101 -5.74 0.08 1.82
C ASP A 101 -4.56 -0.48 2.63
N ILE A 102 -4.50 -0.02 3.88
CA ILE A 102 -3.47 -0.38 4.85
C ILE A 102 -3.68 -1.80 5.38
N ALA A 103 -2.60 -2.44 5.80
CA ALA A 103 -2.59 -3.73 6.47
C ALA A 103 -3.45 -3.68 7.74
N LYS A 104 -4.36 -4.64 7.89
CA LYS A 104 -5.29 -4.74 9.03
C LYS A 104 -5.08 -6.06 9.77
N ILE A 105 -5.22 -6.02 11.08
CA ILE A 105 -5.45 -7.19 11.94
C ILE A 105 -6.96 -7.35 12.09
N ILE A 106 -7.43 -8.58 11.89
CA ILE A 106 -8.82 -8.96 12.12
C ILE A 106 -8.91 -9.68 13.46
N VAL A 107 -9.77 -9.18 14.34
CA VAL A 107 -10.06 -9.77 15.65
C VAL A 107 -11.53 -10.11 15.71
N THR A 108 -11.85 -11.40 15.86
CA THR A 108 -13.22 -11.85 16.07
C THR A 108 -13.43 -12.18 17.54
N ILE A 109 -14.47 -11.58 18.13
CA ILE A 109 -14.95 -11.86 19.48
C ILE A 109 -16.27 -12.64 19.34
N PRO A 110 -16.28 -13.96 19.61
CA PRO A 110 -17.49 -14.75 19.56
C PRO A 110 -18.46 -14.42 20.71
N GLU A 111 -19.74 -14.71 20.52
CA GLU A 111 -20.74 -14.60 21.59
C GLU A 111 -20.40 -15.55 22.76
N GLY A 112 -20.71 -15.10 23.98
CA GLY A 112 -20.48 -15.88 25.20
C GLY A 112 -19.03 -15.93 25.68
N PHE A 113 -18.10 -15.22 25.03
CA PHE A 113 -16.74 -15.07 25.51
C PHE A 113 -16.70 -14.16 26.74
N THR A 114 -15.98 -14.59 27.78
CA THR A 114 -15.67 -13.73 28.93
C THR A 114 -14.55 -12.76 28.58
N VAL A 115 -14.43 -11.67 29.33
CA VAL A 115 -13.31 -10.70 29.16
C VAL A 115 -11.95 -11.39 29.29
N GLU A 116 -11.80 -12.31 30.25
CA GLU A 116 -10.56 -13.05 30.46
C GLU A 116 -10.15 -13.87 29.22
N GLN A 117 -11.11 -14.52 28.55
CA GLN A 117 -10.86 -15.28 27.31
C GLN A 117 -10.48 -14.36 26.14
N ILE A 118 -11.05 -13.16 26.09
CA ILE A 118 -10.73 -12.16 25.08
C ILE A 118 -9.30 -11.64 25.30
N GLU A 119 -8.95 -11.30 26.54
CA GLU A 119 -7.60 -10.87 26.92
C GLU A 119 -6.54 -11.94 26.62
N GLU A 120 -6.81 -13.20 26.96
CA GLU A 120 -5.93 -14.33 26.64
C GLU A 120 -5.73 -14.48 25.13
N ARG A 121 -6.82 -14.40 24.36
CA ARG A 121 -6.78 -14.49 22.89
C ARG A 121 -6.02 -13.33 22.25
N LEU A 122 -6.13 -12.13 22.81
CA LEU A 122 -5.42 -10.93 22.32
C LEU A 122 -3.98 -10.84 22.85
N GLY A 123 -3.64 -11.58 23.89
CA GLY A 123 -2.34 -11.49 24.57
C GLY A 123 -2.10 -10.13 25.25
N LEU A 124 -3.17 -9.43 25.63
CA LEU A 124 -3.11 -8.12 26.28
C LEU A 124 -4.22 -7.99 27.32
N LYS A 125 -4.01 -7.10 28.31
CA LYS A 125 -5.06 -6.69 29.23
C LYS A 125 -5.82 -5.50 28.69
N LEU A 126 -7.14 -5.55 28.78
CA LEU A 126 -8.00 -4.47 28.35
C LEU A 126 -8.05 -3.37 29.42
N PRO A 127 -8.10 -2.09 29.01
CA PRO A 127 -8.19 -0.98 29.94
C PRO A 127 -9.63 -0.85 30.46
N GLY A 128 -9.80 -0.97 31.78
CA GLY A 128 -11.09 -0.75 32.45
C GLY A 128 -11.39 -1.79 33.52
N GLU A 129 -12.21 -1.41 34.50
CA GLU A 129 -12.74 -2.34 35.49
C GLU A 129 -14.13 -2.84 35.04
N ASN A 130 -14.39 -4.14 35.18
CA ASN A 130 -15.70 -4.77 34.89
C ASN A 130 -16.21 -4.55 33.46
N LEU A 131 -15.40 -4.89 32.45
CA LEU A 131 -15.79 -4.84 31.03
C LEU A 131 -16.71 -5.99 30.59
N GLU A 132 -17.12 -6.86 31.52
CA GLU A 132 -17.92 -8.04 31.22
C GLU A 132 -19.28 -7.65 30.64
N GLY A 133 -19.63 -8.22 29.49
CA GLY A 133 -20.86 -7.88 28.76
C GLY A 133 -20.85 -6.54 28.02
N PHE A 134 -19.76 -5.75 28.09
CA PHE A 134 -19.62 -4.48 27.35
C PHE A 134 -18.85 -4.62 26.03
N LEU A 135 -18.13 -5.73 25.85
CA LEU A 135 -17.47 -6.05 24.59
C LEU A 135 -18.47 -6.70 23.64
N PHE A 136 -18.85 -5.97 22.60
CA PHE A 136 -19.81 -6.48 21.63
C PHE A 136 -19.19 -7.62 20.82
N PRO A 137 -19.93 -8.73 20.63
CA PRO A 137 -19.47 -9.85 19.80
C PRO A 137 -19.52 -9.43 18.33
N ASP A 138 -18.34 -9.24 17.74
CA ASP A 138 -18.19 -8.87 16.33
C ASP A 138 -16.78 -9.19 15.81
N THR A 139 -16.58 -8.98 14.51
CA THR A 139 -15.28 -9.00 13.85
C THR A 139 -14.77 -7.58 13.64
N TYR A 140 -13.82 -7.19 14.49
CA TYR A 140 -13.17 -5.90 14.46
C TYR A 140 -11.97 -5.90 13.51
N GLN A 141 -11.78 -4.79 12.79
CA GLN A 141 -10.62 -4.59 11.93
C GLN A 141 -9.79 -3.42 12.44
N PHE A 142 -8.53 -3.70 12.78
CA PHE A 142 -7.60 -2.72 13.33
C PHE A 142 -6.44 -2.49 12.36
N PRO A 143 -6.06 -1.24 12.04
CA PRO A 143 -4.81 -0.97 11.34
C PRO A 143 -3.62 -1.58 12.07
N LEU A 144 -2.65 -2.14 11.33
CA LEU A 144 -1.51 -2.79 11.95
C LEU A 144 -0.66 -1.80 12.78
N GLY A 145 -0.47 -2.11 14.06
CA GLY A 145 0.30 -1.27 14.98
C GLY A 145 -0.48 -0.09 15.56
N VAL A 146 -1.82 -0.11 15.47
CA VAL A 146 -2.65 0.77 16.29
C VAL A 146 -2.47 0.41 17.77
N SER A 147 -2.41 1.43 18.62
CA SER A 147 -2.40 1.31 20.08
C SER A 147 -3.55 2.13 20.62
N GLY A 148 -4.35 1.53 21.52
CA GLY A 148 -5.38 2.26 22.26
C GLY A 148 -4.71 3.25 23.21
N LYS A 149 -5.08 4.53 23.11
CA LYS A 149 -4.81 5.52 24.16
C LYS A 149 -6.01 5.62 25.08
#